data_AF-A0A970VGA9-F1
#
_entry.id   AF-A0A970VGA9-F1
#
_cell.length_a   1.000
_cell.length_b   1.000
_cell.length_c   1.000
_cell.angle_alpha   90.00
_cell.angle_beta   90.00
_cell.angle_gamma   90.00
#
_symmetry.space_group_name_H-M   'P 1'
#
loop_
_entity.id
_entity.type
_entity.pdbx_description
1 polymer ?
#
loop_
_entity_poly.entity_id
_entity_poly.type
_entity_poly.pdbx_seq_one_letter_code
_entity_poly.pdbx_strand_id
1 'polypeptide(L)'
;MREEQEITKEKFLERKEARERNIIKLKQEVRELQERISQREQSTNKKKLENIREFRKKWNKSKSVKEKNQFLHIIIDRLEYKREGDNINIKINFH
;
A
#
# COMPACT_ATOMS: atom_id res chain seq x y z
N MET A 1 -29.29 -44.74 3.40
CA MET A 1 -28.37 -45.11 2.31
C MET A 1 -27.51 -43.89 2.01
N ARG A 2 -26.19 -44.00 2.21
CA ARG A 2 -25.25 -42.96 1.76
C ARG A 2 -24.90 -43.30 0.31
N GLU A 3 -25.51 -42.59 -0.63
CA GLU A 3 -25.05 -42.62 -2.02
C GLU A 3 -23.71 -41.87 -2.08
N GLU A 4 -22.63 -42.59 -1.79
CA GLU A 4 -21.31 -42.20 -2.29
C GLU A 4 -21.38 -42.36 -3.81
N GLN A 5 -21.73 -41.28 -4.50
CA GLN A 5 -21.60 -41.22 -5.96
C GLN A 5 -20.12 -41.45 -6.29
N GLU A 6 -19.78 -42.68 -6.70
CA GLU A 6 -18.46 -43.03 -7.20
C GLU A 6 -18.11 -42.06 -8.35
N ILE A 7 -17.23 -41.12 -8.07
CA ILE A 7 -16.70 -40.22 -9.09
C ILE A 7 -15.83 -41.08 -9.99
N THR A 8 -16.29 -41.33 -11.22
CA THR A 8 -15.49 -42.03 -12.22
C THR A 8 -14.15 -41.30 -12.42
N LYS A 9 -13.08 -42.09 -12.61
CA LYS A 9 -11.70 -41.59 -12.76
C LYS A 9 -11.58 -40.46 -13.80
N GLU A 10 -12.36 -40.53 -14.86
CA GLU A 10 -12.45 -39.52 -15.92
C GLU A 10 -13.03 -38.19 -15.41
N LYS A 11 -14.18 -38.22 -14.71
CA LYS A 11 -14.77 -37.03 -14.09
C LYS A 11 -13.84 -36.38 -13.06
N PHE A 12 -13.06 -37.19 -12.34
CA PHE A 12 -12.05 -36.67 -11.42
C PHE A 12 -10.93 -35.94 -12.17
N LEU A 13 -10.40 -36.54 -13.25
CA LEU A 13 -9.35 -35.94 -14.07
C LEU A 13 -9.81 -34.63 -14.73
N GLU A 14 -11.01 -34.60 -15.31
CA GLU A 14 -11.57 -33.38 -15.92
C GLU A 14 -11.71 -32.24 -14.89
N ARG A 15 -12.22 -32.55 -13.69
CA ARG A 15 -12.34 -31.57 -12.60
C ARG A 15 -10.97 -31.11 -12.11
N LYS A 16 -9.98 -32.00 -12.07
CA LYS A 16 -8.60 -31.68 -11.68
C LYS A 16 -7.98 -30.72 -12.69
N GLU A 17 -8.05 -31.02 -13.98
CA GLU A 17 -7.50 -30.16 -15.03
C GLU A 17 -8.17 -28.78 -15.07
N ALA A 18 -9.50 -28.73 -14.95
CA ALA A 18 -10.24 -27.47 -14.90
C ALA A 18 -9.79 -26.62 -13.70
N ARG A 19 -9.58 -27.24 -12.53
CA ARG A 19 -9.07 -26.56 -11.34
C ARG A 19 -7.62 -26.10 -11.52
N GLU A 20 -6.75 -26.91 -12.11
CA GLU A 20 -5.37 -26.53 -12.39
C GLU A 20 -5.29 -25.33 -13.33
N ARG A 21 -6.09 -25.31 -14.40
CA ARG A 21 -6.21 -24.15 -15.29
C ARG A 21 -6.67 -22.89 -14.54
N ASN A 22 -7.68 -23.02 -13.67
CA ASN A 22 -8.17 -21.91 -12.86
C ASN A 22 -7.12 -21.42 -11.86
N ILE A 23 -6.37 -22.32 -11.22
CA ILE A 23 -5.28 -21.96 -10.30
C ILE A 23 -4.19 -21.19 -11.05
N ILE A 24 -3.81 -21.63 -12.24
CA ILE A 24 -2.81 -20.95 -13.06
C ILE A 24 -3.29 -19.53 -13.41
N LYS A 25 -4.54 -19.40 -13.85
CA LYS A 25 -5.14 -18.09 -14.17
C LYS A 25 -5.14 -17.15 -12.96
N LEU A 26 -5.62 -17.63 -11.81
CA LEU A 26 -5.64 -16.84 -10.58
C LEU A 26 -4.24 -16.43 -10.12
N LYS A 27 -3.24 -17.32 -10.23
CA LYS A 27 -1.84 -16.97 -9.91
C LYS A 27 -1.30 -15.87 -10.80
N GLN A 28 -1.66 -15.88 -12.09
CA GLN A 28 -1.28 -14.83 -13.03
C GLN A 28 -1.94 -13.49 -12.67
N GLU A 29 -3.24 -13.49 -12.38
CA GLU A 29 -3.96 -12.28 -11.94
C GLU A 29 -3.37 -11.70 -10.64
N VAL A 30 -3.04 -12.54 -9.67
CA VAL A 30 -2.37 -12.11 -8.43
C VAL A 30 -1.03 -11.44 -8.72
N ARG A 31 -0.22 -12.04 -9.61
CA ARG A 31 1.08 -11.47 -9.98
C ARG A 31 0.93 -10.09 -10.63
N GLU A 32 0.00 -9.94 -11.57
CA GLU A 32 -0.25 -8.66 -12.23
C GLU A 32 -0.73 -7.58 -11.26
N LEU A 33 -1.60 -7.95 -10.31
CA LEU A 33 -2.05 -7.03 -9.27
C LEU A 33 -0.89 -6.60 -8.36
N GLN A 34 -0.02 -7.53 -7.95
CA GLN A 34 1.17 -7.21 -7.17
C GLN A 34 2.13 -6.28 -7.93
N GLU A 35 2.32 -6.50 -9.22
CA GLU A 35 3.17 -5.65 -10.05
C GLU A 35 2.60 -4.22 -10.17
N ARG A 36 1.29 -4.08 -10.37
CA ARG A 36 0.62 -2.77 -10.38
C ARG A 36 0.75 -2.04 -9.03
N ILE A 37 0.61 -2.77 -7.92
CA ILE A 37 0.82 -2.20 -6.58
C ILE A 37 2.26 -1.71 -6.44
N SER A 38 3.25 -2.54 -6.80
CA SER A 38 4.67 -2.18 -6.72
C SER A 38 5.00 -0.96 -7.57
N GLN A 39 4.52 -0.88 -8.82
CA GLN A 39 4.73 0.29 -9.68
C GLN A 39 4.10 1.56 -9.10
N ARG A 40 2.89 1.46 -8.53
CA ARG A 40 2.23 2.58 -7.86
C ARG A 40 3.00 3.02 -6.61
N GLU A 41 3.50 2.08 -5.81
CA GLU A 41 4.33 2.35 -4.65
C GLU A 41 5.66 3.00 -5.04
N GLN A 42 6.34 2.52 -6.08
CA GLN A 42 7.57 3.12 -6.60
C GLN A 42 7.35 4.55 -7.11
N SER A 43 6.27 4.78 -7.87
CA SER A 43 5.87 6.12 -8.32
C SER A 43 5.63 7.04 -7.13
N THR A 44 4.94 6.52 -6.10
CA THR A 44 4.69 7.25 -4.86
C THR A 44 6.01 7.55 -4.13
N ASN A 45 6.90 6.58 -3.96
CA ASN A 45 8.20 6.74 -3.28
C ASN A 45 9.10 7.77 -3.98
N LYS A 46 9.13 7.78 -5.31
CA LYS A 46 9.85 8.81 -6.07
C LYS A 46 9.31 10.20 -5.75
N LYS A 47 7.98 10.36 -5.76
CA LYS A 47 7.32 11.63 -5.41
C LYS A 47 7.60 12.04 -3.95
N LYS A 48 7.58 11.10 -3.00
CA LYS A 48 7.99 11.35 -1.60
C LYS A 48 9.42 11.87 -1.52
N LEU A 49 10.36 11.23 -2.23
CA LEU A 49 11.77 11.66 -2.25
C LEU A 49 11.93 13.07 -2.85
N GLU A 50 11.19 13.39 -3.91
CA GLU A 50 11.18 14.74 -4.49
C GLU A 50 10.68 15.77 -3.48
N ASN A 51 9.59 15.49 -2.77
CA ASN A 51 9.01 16.40 -1.79
C ASN A 51 9.91 16.56 -0.55
N ILE A 52 10.61 15.51 -0.12
CA ILE A 52 11.64 15.60 0.92
C ILE A 52 12.82 16.49 0.47
N ARG A 53 13.28 16.34 -0.78
CA ARG A 53 14.36 17.18 -1.34
C ARG A 53 13.94 18.64 -1.41
N GLU A 54 12.73 18.90 -1.88
CA GLU A 54 12.18 20.26 -1.96
C GLU A 54 12.02 20.88 -0.57
N PHE A 55 11.46 20.13 0.38
CA PHE A 55 11.36 20.52 1.78
C PHE A 55 12.74 20.90 2.33
N ARG A 56 13.75 20.03 2.19
CA ARG A 56 15.10 20.29 2.71
C ARG A 56 15.72 21.54 2.10
N LYS A 57 15.55 21.74 0.79
CA LYS A 57 16.04 22.92 0.07
C LYS A 57 15.39 24.20 0.60
N LYS A 58 14.07 24.21 0.79
CA LYS A 58 13.31 25.37 1.28
C LYS A 58 13.60 25.64 2.76
N TRP A 59 13.64 24.60 3.59
CA TRP A 59 13.94 24.68 5.02
C TRP A 59 15.31 25.29 5.30
N ASN A 60 16.36 24.86 4.59
CA ASN A 60 17.72 25.36 4.79
C ASN A 60 17.90 26.82 4.38
N LYS A 61 17.08 27.31 3.43
CA LYS A 61 17.13 28.71 2.96
C LYS A 61 16.35 29.67 3.85
N SER A 62 15.39 29.16 4.62
CA SER A 62 14.54 30.00 5.45
C SER A 62 15.18 30.35 6.79
N LYS A 63 15.06 31.63 7.15
CA LYS A 63 15.51 32.17 8.43
C LYS A 63 14.36 32.35 9.43
N SER A 64 13.11 32.27 8.98
CA SER A 64 11.92 32.50 9.81
C SER A 64 11.26 31.20 10.26
N VAL A 65 10.86 31.15 11.54
CA VAL A 65 10.08 30.02 12.09
C VAL A 65 8.75 29.84 11.35
N LYS A 66 8.13 30.94 10.91
CA LYS A 66 6.85 30.91 10.19
C LYS A 66 6.97 30.22 8.83
N GLU A 67 8.01 30.55 8.08
CA GLU A 67 8.29 29.94 6.77
C GLU A 67 8.66 28.46 6.91
N LYS A 68 9.46 28.13 7.94
CA LYS A 68 9.78 26.74 8.28
C LYS A 68 8.52 25.91 8.53
N ASN A 69 7.58 26.43 9.33
CA ASN A 69 6.29 25.78 9.56
C ASN A 69 5.48 25.60 8.28
N GLN A 70 5.48 26.59 7.38
CA GLN A 70 4.82 26.45 6.09
C GLN A 70 5.40 25.31 5.25
N PHE A 71 6.72 25.11 5.29
CA PHE A 71 7.36 24.03 4.54
C PHE A 71 7.09 22.64 5.12
N LEU A 72 6.76 22.50 6.40
CA LEU A 72 6.38 21.19 6.97
C LEU A 72 5.17 20.59 6.26
N HIS A 73 4.25 21.41 5.73
CA HIS A 73 3.12 20.94 4.93
C HIS A 73 3.53 20.25 3.61
N ILE A 74 4.78 20.38 3.16
CA ILE A 74 5.28 19.68 1.97
C ILE A 74 5.42 18.17 2.25
N ILE A 75 5.72 17.80 3.49
CA ILE A 75 6.00 16.40 3.88
C ILE A 75 4.97 15.82 4.84
N ILE A 76 4.23 16.67 5.57
CA ILE A 76 3.18 16.23 6.51
C ILE A 76 1.83 16.23 5.77
N ASP A 77 1.21 15.07 5.72
CA ASP A 77 -0.14 14.89 5.18
C ASP A 77 -1.20 15.17 6.26
N ARG A 78 -1.01 14.58 7.45
CA ARG A 78 -1.94 14.74 8.57
C ARG A 78 -1.21 14.75 9.89
N LEU A 79 -1.67 15.61 10.80
CA LEU A 79 -1.27 15.60 12.20
C LEU A 79 -2.50 15.31 13.06
N GLU A 80 -2.45 14.20 13.79
CA GLU A 80 -3.48 13.81 14.73
C GLU A 80 -3.03 14.17 16.14
N TYR A 81 -3.80 15.04 16.79
CA TYR A 81 -3.59 15.47 18.16
C TYR A 81 -4.70 14.89 19.03
N LYS A 82 -4.33 14.14 20.07
CA LYS A 82 -5.26 13.66 21.10
C LYS A 82 -4.73 14.06 22.47
N ARG A 83 -5.60 14.63 23.29
CA ARG A 83 -5.31 14.98 24.68
C ARG A 83 -6.29 14.28 25.60
N GLU A 84 -5.77 13.52 26.55
CA GLU A 84 -6.51 12.85 27.61
C GLU A 84 -5.96 13.34 28.96
N GLY A 85 -6.58 14.39 29.52
CA GLY A 85 -6.09 15.07 30.72
C GLY A 85 -4.70 15.68 30.50
N ASP A 86 -3.71 15.16 31.22
CA ASP A 86 -2.30 15.56 31.11
C ASP A 86 -1.53 14.76 30.05
N ASN A 87 -2.11 13.69 29.51
CA ASN A 87 -1.48 12.91 28.44
C ASN A 87 -1.77 13.53 27.08
N ILE A 88 -0.71 13.86 26.35
CA ILE A 88 -0.77 14.36 24.98
C ILE A 88 -0.15 13.32 24.05
N ASN A 89 -0.93 12.87 23.07
CA ASN A 89 -0.49 12.00 22.00
C ASN A 89 -0.54 12.74 20.66
N ILE A 90 0.60 12.77 19.96
CA ILE A 90 0.73 13.41 18.65
C ILE A 90 1.20 12.34 17.67
N LYS A 91 0.39 12.11 16.63
CA LYS A 91 0.75 11.23 15.52
C LYS A 91 0.88 12.05 14.24
N ILE A 92 2.02 11.93 13.59
CA ILE A 92 2.31 12.63 12.33
C ILE A 92 2.35 11.60 11.22
N ASN A 93 1.47 11.79 10.24
CA ASN A 93 1.47 11.02 9.01
C ASN A 93 2.19 11.82 7.93
N PHE A 94 3.25 11.22 7.39
CA PHE A 94 4.03 11.81 6.30
C PHE A 94 3.49 11.32 4.96
N HIS A 95 3.44 12.22 3.99
CA HIS A 95 3.08 11.87 2.62
C HIS A 95 4.20 11.04 1.98
#